data_AF-J3A3A1-F1
#
_entry.id   AF-J3A3A1-F1
#
_cell.length_a   1.000
_cell.length_b   1.000
_cell.length_c   1.000
_cell.angle_alpha   90.00
_cell.angle_beta   90.00
_cell.angle_gamma   90.00
#
_symmetry.space_group_name_H-M   'P 1'
#
loop_
_entity.id
_entity.type
_entity.pdbx_description
1 polymer ?
#
loop_
_entity_poly.entity_id
_entity_poly.type
_entity_poly.pdbx_seq_one_letter_code
_entity_poly.pdbx_strand_id
1 'polypeptide(L)' 'MQCHYCDRDAAYAAEKDGIKVGLCQAHFQERMEELAESDELAALREQIDVDRTE' A
#
# COMPACT_ATOMS: atom_id res chain seq x y z
N MET A 1 -16.40 8.77 4.22
CA MET A 1 -15.47 8.42 5.33
C MET A 1 -14.19 9.17 5.05
N GLN A 2 -13.47 9.73 6.03
CA GLN A 2 -12.38 10.67 5.72
C GLN A 2 -11.03 9.97 5.53
N CYS A 3 -10.17 10.59 4.73
CA CYS A 3 -8.80 10.16 4.57
C CYS A 3 -8.04 10.37 5.88
N HIS A 4 -7.20 9.39 6.25
CA HIS A 4 -6.40 9.46 7.46
C HIS A 4 -5.37 10.62 7.46
N TYR A 5 -4.88 10.99 6.28
CA TYR A 5 -3.83 11.99 6.10
C TYR A 5 -4.35 13.39 5.74
N CYS A 6 -5.64 13.53 5.40
CA CYS A 6 -6.24 14.83 5.08
C CYS A 6 -7.77 14.80 5.19
N ASP A 7 -8.41 15.97 5.24
CA ASP A 7 -9.86 16.08 5.37
C ASP A 7 -10.70 15.68 4.13
N ARG A 8 -10.06 15.26 3.03
CA ARG A 8 -10.76 14.80 1.83
C ARG A 8 -11.50 13.48 2.09
N ASP A 9 -12.59 13.24 1.37
CA ASP A 9 -13.27 11.96 1.42
C ASP A 9 -12.36 10.84 0.89
N ALA A 10 -12.40 9.69 1.56
CA ALA A 10 -11.59 8.54 1.21
C ALA A 10 -12.23 7.76 0.07
N ALA A 11 -11.43 7.45 -0.94
CA ALA A 11 -11.82 6.60 -2.06
C ALA A 11 -11.60 5.11 -1.75
N TYR A 12 -10.67 4.79 -0.84
CA TYR A 12 -10.29 3.44 -0.46
C TYR A 12 -10.40 3.27 1.05
N ALA A 13 -10.70 2.06 1.51
CA ALA A 13 -10.74 1.72 2.92
C ALA A 13 -10.09 0.35 3.17
N ALA A 14 -9.21 0.29 4.16
CA ALA A 14 -8.61 -0.96 4.64
C ALA A 14 -9.12 -1.23 6.07
N GLU A 15 -9.40 -2.48 6.37
CA GLU A 15 -9.80 -2.92 7.72
C GLU A 15 -8.88 -4.03 8.20
N LYS A 16 -8.41 -3.93 9.44
CA LYS A 16 -7.61 -4.97 10.10
C LYS A 16 -7.90 -4.98 11.59
N ASP A 17 -8.18 -6.15 12.16
CA ASP A 17 -8.46 -6.34 13.59
C ASP A 17 -9.55 -5.36 14.12
N GLY A 18 -10.56 -5.08 13.30
CA GLY A 18 -11.66 -4.15 13.63
C GLY A 18 -11.31 -2.66 13.49
N ILE A 19 -10.08 -2.31 13.09
CA ILE A 19 -9.66 -0.95 12.82
C ILE A 19 -9.84 -0.68 11.32
N LYS A 20 -10.63 0.33 10.99
CA LYS A 20 -10.87 0.75 9.60
C LYS A 20 -10.21 2.09 9.32
N VAL A 21 -9.39 2.15 8.27
CA VAL A 21 -8.64 3.34 7.85
C VAL A 21 -9.02 3.70 6.41
N GLY A 22 -9.38 4.96 6.19
CA GLY A 22 -9.71 5.50 4.86
C GLY A 22 -8.54 6.25 4.22
N LEU A 23 -8.36 6.14 2.91
CA LEU A 23 -7.37 6.89 2.13
C LEU A 23 -8.02 7.52 0.89
N CYS A 24 -7.64 8.77 0.60
CA CYS A 24 -7.93 9.37 -0.70
C CYS A 24 -6.96 8.81 -1.75
N GLN A 25 -7.28 8.98 -3.04
CA GLN A 25 -6.51 8.40 -4.13
C GLN A 25 -5.04 8.83 -4.14
N ALA A 26 -4.76 10.11 -3.87
CA ALA A 26 -3.39 10.64 -3.83
C ALA A 26 -2.55 9.92 -2.77
N HIS A 27 -2.99 9.92 -1.52
CA HIS A 27 -2.24 9.30 -0.43
C HIS A 27 -2.15 7.78 -0.58
N PHE A 28 -3.16 7.13 -1.16
CA PHE A 28 -3.06 5.70 -1.46
C PHE A 28 -1.92 5.42 -2.44
N GLN A 29 -1.82 6.21 -3.51
CA GLN A 29 -0.77 6.06 -4.51
C GLN A 29 0.62 6.30 -3.89
N GLU A 30 0.78 7.39 -3.14
CA GLU A 30 2.05 7.70 -2.46
C GLU A 30 2.48 6.58 -1.50
N ARG A 31 1.55 6.01 -0.72
CA ARG A 31 1.87 4.88 0.17
C ARG A 31 2.28 3.62 -0.60
N MET A 32 1.64 3.36 -1.74
CA MET A 32 1.99 2.21 -2.60
C MET A 32 3.36 2.38 -3.26
N GLU A 33 3.69 3.60 -3.68
CA GLU A 33 5.01 3.94 -4.24
C GLU A 33 6.10 3.74 -3.17
N GLU A 34 5.92 4.29 -1.96
CA GLU A 34 6.90 4.11 -0.87
C GLU A 34 7.08 2.64 -0.43
N LEU A 35 6.01 1.84 -0.51
CA LEU A 35 6.11 0.39 -0.27
C LEU A 35 6.91 -0.28 -1.38
N ALA A 36 6.63 0.04 -2.64
CA ALA A 36 7.35 -0.51 -3.79
C ALA A 36 8.84 -0.14 -3.78
N GLU A 37 9.17 1.04 -3.25
CA GLU A 37 10.55 1.54 -3.08
C GLU A 37 11.20 1.08 -1.78
N SER A 38 10.45 0.48 -0.85
CA SER A 38 11.02 -0.04 0.40
C SER A 38 11.86 -1.29 0.12
N ASP A 39 13.07 -1.29 0.69
CA ASP A 39 14.09 -2.34 0.60
C ASP A 39 13.54 -3.75 0.95
N GLU A 40 12.49 -3.81 1.77
CA GLU A 40 11.80 -5.06 2.14
C GLU A 40 11.08 -5.72 0.95
N LEU A 41 10.48 -4.93 0.05
CA LEU A 41 9.86 -5.41 -1.19
C LEU A 41 10.91 -5.77 -2.25
N ALA A 42 12.05 -5.06 -2.27
CA ALA A 42 13.21 -5.42 -3.08
C ALA A 42 13.84 -6.75 -2.62
N ALA A 43 13.99 -6.94 -1.31
CA ALA A 43 14.48 -8.20 -0.72
C ALA A 43 13.50 -9.36 -0.92
N LEU A 44 12.19 -9.11 -0.97
CA LEU A 44 11.18 -10.10 -1.38
C LEU A 44 11.25 -10.41 -2.88
N ARG A 45 11.54 -9.42 -3.74
CA ARG A 45 11.74 -9.62 -5.18
C ARG A 45 12.94 -10.52 -5.47
N GLU A 46 14.05 -10.36 -4.76
CA GLU A 46 15.20 -11.27 -4.82
C GLU A 46 14.85 -12.70 -4.40
N GLN A 47 13.92 -12.88 -3.47
CA GLN A 47 13.47 -14.21 -3.03
C GLN A 47 12.43 -14.85 -3.98
N ILE A 48 11.70 -14.03 -4.75
CA ILE A 48 10.66 -14.49 -5.70
C ILE A 48 11.23 -14.71 -7.11
N ASP A 49 12.47 -14.32 -7.39
CA ASP A 49 13.21 -14.66 -8.62
C ASP A 49 13.67 -16.14 -8.66
N VAL A 50 12.83 -17.04 -8.15
CA VAL A 50 12.98 -18.52 -8.20
C VAL A 50 11.66 -19.14 -8.67
N ASP A 51 11.04 -18.59 -9.72
CA ASP A 51 10.18 -19.36 -10.64
C ASP A 51 9.87 -18.54 -11.91
N ARG A 52 10.89 -18.27 -12.73
CA ARG A 52 10.66 -18.04 -14.16
C ARG A 52 11.51 -19.03 -14.94
N THR A 53 11.07 -20.28 -14.87
CA THR A 53 11.32 -21.25 -15.94
C THR A 53 10.52 -20.79 -17.17
N GLU A 54 11.25 -20.71 -18.29
CA GLU A 54 10.86 -20.64 -19.72
C GLU A 54 10.11 -19.41 -20.31
#